data_AF-A0A212JB34-F1
#
_entry.id   AF-A0A212JB34-F1
#
_cell.length_a   1.000
_cell.length_b   1.000
_cell.length_c   1.000
_cell.angle_alpha   90.00
_cell.angle_beta   90.00
_cell.angle_gamma   90.00
#
_symmetry.space_group_name_H-M   'P 1'
#
loop_
_entity.id
_entity.type
_entity.pdbx_description
1 polymer ?
#
loop_
_entity_poly.entity_id
_entity_poly.type
_entity_poly.pdbx_seq_one_letter_code
_entity_poly.pdbx_strand_id
1 'polypeptide(L)'
;MTQQFPTMYKFKQRFEGESIADIPAAIAEEFRKSGIAERVKPGQRVAVCAGSRGIANLPVIVKAVVDNFTALGLTPVVAPAMGSHGNATAEGQLEMLADLGVSEKTIGVPFERTWKWCLSAP
;
A
#
# COMPACT_ATOMS: atom_id res chain seq x y z
N MET A 1 -31.97 -23.59 21.53
CA MET A 1 -31.88 -22.36 22.34
C MET A 1 -32.00 -21.17 21.39
N THR A 2 -33.12 -20.45 21.42
CA THR A 2 -33.30 -19.21 20.65
C THR A 2 -32.70 -18.05 21.43
N GLN A 3 -31.56 -17.53 20.98
CA GLN A 3 -30.98 -16.31 21.56
C GLN A 3 -31.90 -15.13 21.22
N GLN A 4 -32.43 -14.46 22.24
CA GLN A 4 -33.09 -13.17 22.08
C GLN A 4 -32.01 -12.07 22.06
N PHE A 5 -31.86 -11.42 20.90
CA PHE A 5 -31.04 -10.21 20.78
C PHE A 5 -31.80 -8.99 21.33
N PRO A 6 -31.08 -7.94 21.77
CA PRO A 6 -31.71 -6.67 22.15
C PRO A 6 -32.44 -6.03 20.96
N THR A 7 -33.25 -5.00 21.23
CA THR A 7 -33.91 -4.25 20.15
C THR A 7 -32.84 -3.58 19.28
N MET A 8 -32.73 -4.01 18.03
CA MET A 8 -31.78 -3.48 17.06
C MET A 8 -32.47 -2.44 16.16
N TYR A 9 -31.81 -1.30 15.93
CA TYR A 9 -32.26 -0.28 15.00
C TYR A 9 -31.31 -0.19 13.81
N LYS A 10 -31.85 0.02 12.61
CA LYS A 10 -31.04 0.27 11.41
C LYS A 10 -30.70 1.75 11.31
N PHE A 11 -29.42 2.06 11.21
CA PHE A 11 -28.93 3.38 10.84
C PHE A 11 -28.14 3.29 9.53
N LYS A 12 -28.30 4.29 8.65
CA LYS A 12 -27.52 4.42 7.42
C LYS A 12 -26.71 5.71 7.49
N GLN A 13 -25.40 5.57 7.69
CA GLN A 13 -24.47 6.68 7.58
C GLN A 13 -24.21 6.99 6.11
N ARG A 14 -24.32 8.26 5.73
CA ARG A 14 -23.80 8.77 4.46
C ARG A 14 -22.60 9.64 4.79
N PHE A 15 -21.46 9.31 4.21
CA PHE A 15 -20.29 10.18 4.25
C PHE A 15 -20.34 11.06 3.00
N GLU A 16 -20.45 12.37 3.18
CA GLU A 16 -20.11 13.31 2.12
C GLU A 16 -18.59 13.39 2.11
N GLY A 17 -17.97 12.95 1.02
CA GLY A 17 -16.52 12.90 0.90
C GLY A 17 -16.10 13.29 -0.50
N GLU A 18 -15.09 14.14 -0.59
CA GLU A 18 -14.36 14.33 -1.84
C GLU A 18 -13.82 12.98 -2.31
N SER A 19 -13.98 12.71 -3.60
CA SER A 19 -13.49 11.47 -4.22
C SER A 19 -12.55 11.81 -5.34
N ILE A 20 -11.49 11.00 -5.47
CA ILE A 20 -10.54 11.10 -6.56
C ILE A 20 -11.05 10.18 -7.68
N ALA A 21 -11.43 10.76 -8.80
CA ALA A 21 -11.93 10.01 -9.96
C ALA A 21 -10.82 9.20 -10.64
N ASP A 22 -9.61 9.76 -10.73
CA ASP A 22 -8.44 9.14 -11.34
C ASP A 22 -7.28 9.09 -10.33
N ILE A 23 -7.16 7.96 -9.65
CA ILE A 23 -6.15 7.72 -8.62
C ILE A 23 -4.72 7.77 -9.20
N PRO A 24 -4.40 7.07 -10.31
CA PRO A 24 -3.09 7.19 -10.94
C PRO A 24 -2.69 8.62 -11.29
N ALA A 25 -3.59 9.41 -11.90
CA ALA A 25 -3.30 10.79 -12.26
C ALA A 25 -3.06 11.68 -11.03
N ALA A 26 -3.87 11.52 -9.98
CA ALA A 26 -3.69 12.25 -8.73
C ALA A 26 -2.33 11.94 -8.07
N ILE A 27 -1.93 10.66 -8.04
CA ILE A 27 -0.64 10.24 -7.50
C ILE A 27 0.52 10.83 -8.31
N ALA A 28 0.45 10.80 -9.64
CA ALA A 28 1.48 11.37 -10.50
C ALA A 28 1.65 12.89 -10.25
N GLU A 29 0.55 13.60 -10.07
CA GLU A 29 0.57 15.03 -9.76
C GLU A 29 1.17 15.32 -8.38
N GLU A 30 0.85 14.51 -7.35
CA GLU A 30 1.47 14.65 -6.02
C GLU A 30 2.97 14.30 -6.06
N PHE A 31 3.39 13.32 -6.86
CA PHE A 31 4.81 13.05 -7.10
C PHE A 31 5.53 14.26 -7.69
N ARG A 32 4.93 14.92 -8.69
CA ARG A 32 5.47 16.13 -9.31
C ARG A 32 5.60 17.27 -8.32
N LYS A 33 4.62 17.47 -7.44
CA LYS A 33 4.64 18.50 -6.38
C LYS A 33 5.65 18.21 -5.27
N SER A 34 5.92 16.94 -4.97
CA SER A 34 6.77 16.53 -3.85
C SER A 34 8.25 16.90 -4.01
N GLY A 35 8.72 17.17 -5.23
CA GLY A 35 10.13 17.38 -5.54
C GLY A 35 11.00 16.11 -5.40
N ILE A 36 10.39 14.93 -5.26
CA ILE A 36 11.14 13.68 -5.01
C ILE A 36 12.13 13.35 -6.13
N ALA A 37 11.80 13.70 -7.38
CA ALA A 37 12.65 13.51 -8.54
C ALA A 37 14.03 14.18 -8.41
N GLU A 38 14.13 15.27 -7.65
CA GLU A 38 15.39 15.99 -7.41
C GLU A 38 16.26 15.35 -6.32
N ARG A 39 15.67 14.44 -5.52
CA ARG A 39 16.30 13.85 -4.33
C ARG A 39 16.77 12.42 -4.55
N VAL A 40 16.27 11.76 -5.59
CA VAL A 40 16.58 10.37 -5.92
C VAL A 40 17.47 10.29 -7.16
N LYS A 41 18.15 9.17 -7.32
CA LYS A 41 18.98 8.86 -8.48
C LYS A 41 18.53 7.54 -9.12
N PRO A 42 18.57 7.43 -10.45
CA PRO A 42 18.32 6.16 -11.12
C PRO A 42 19.21 5.04 -10.56
N GLY A 43 18.66 3.82 -10.50
CA GLY A 43 19.30 2.64 -9.93
C GLY A 43 19.17 2.51 -8.41
N GLN A 44 18.73 3.56 -7.69
CA GLN A 44 18.44 3.44 -6.27
C GLN A 44 17.27 2.49 -6.02
N ARG A 45 17.40 1.66 -4.99
CA ARG A 45 16.33 0.77 -4.54
C ARG A 45 15.42 1.53 -3.57
N VAL A 46 14.11 1.39 -3.72
CA VAL A 46 13.12 2.06 -2.85
C VAL A 46 12.07 1.06 -2.35
N ALA A 47 11.72 1.16 -1.08
CA ALA A 47 10.64 0.37 -0.49
C ALA A 47 9.34 1.18 -0.50
N VAL A 48 8.29 0.62 -1.11
CA VAL A 48 6.93 1.14 -1.06
C VAL A 48 6.17 0.37 0.01
N CYS A 49 5.85 1.06 1.11
CA CYS A 49 5.19 0.45 2.26
C CYS A 49 3.68 0.29 2.03
N ALA A 50 3.14 -0.91 2.24
CA ALA A 50 1.71 -1.19 2.18
C ALA A 50 1.18 -1.69 3.53
N GLY A 51 0.06 -1.11 3.98
CA GLY A 51 -0.61 -1.48 5.23
C GLY A 51 -1.93 -2.22 4.99
N SER A 52 -2.53 -2.77 6.05
CA SER A 52 -3.85 -3.44 5.98
C SER A 52 -5.02 -2.61 6.51
N ARG A 53 -4.85 -1.30 6.70
CA ARG A 53 -5.87 -0.44 7.33
C ARG A 53 -6.93 0.04 6.34
N GLY A 54 -7.64 -0.89 5.69
CA GLY A 54 -8.91 -0.64 4.99
C GLY A 54 -8.92 0.54 4.00
N ILE A 55 -7.83 0.79 3.30
CA ILE A 55 -7.75 1.86 2.29
C ILE A 55 -8.45 1.38 1.01
N ALA A 56 -9.43 2.15 0.54
CA ALA A 56 -10.10 1.86 -0.72
C ALA A 56 -9.12 1.92 -1.90
N ASN A 57 -9.24 1.00 -2.85
CA ASN A 57 -8.40 0.94 -4.05
C ASN A 57 -6.89 0.75 -3.78
N LEU A 58 -6.52 0.15 -2.65
CA LEU A 58 -5.13 -0.05 -2.24
C LEU A 58 -4.23 -0.64 -3.36
N PRO A 59 -4.63 -1.66 -4.15
CA PRO A 59 -3.81 -2.17 -5.25
C PRO A 59 -3.49 -1.13 -6.31
N VAL A 60 -4.48 -0.28 -6.67
CA VAL A 60 -4.32 0.78 -7.67
C VAL A 60 -3.37 1.85 -7.15
N ILE A 61 -3.52 2.23 -5.88
CA ILE A 61 -2.66 3.22 -5.22
C ILE A 61 -1.22 2.72 -5.19
N VAL A 62 -0.98 1.50 -4.68
CA VAL A 62 0.36 0.93 -4.58
C VAL A 62 1.01 0.80 -5.96
N LYS A 63 0.26 0.33 -6.96
CA LYS A 63 0.75 0.21 -8.33
C LYS A 63 1.15 1.56 -8.92
N ALA A 64 0.32 2.59 -8.77
CA ALA A 64 0.63 3.93 -9.28
C ALA A 64 1.86 4.54 -8.61
N VAL A 65 2.05 4.32 -7.30
CA VAL A 65 3.27 4.75 -6.58
C VAL A 65 4.50 4.03 -7.13
N VAL A 66 4.41 2.70 -7.30
CA VAL A 66 5.49 1.88 -7.89
C VAL A 66 5.85 2.36 -9.29
N ASP A 67 4.85 2.60 -10.15
CA ASP A 67 5.05 3.04 -11.53
C ASP A 67 5.75 4.39 -11.62
N ASN A 68 5.41 5.33 -10.73
CA ASN A 68 6.09 6.63 -10.67
C ASN A 68 7.57 6.49 -10.26
N PHE A 69 7.88 5.61 -9.29
CA PHE A 69 9.29 5.33 -8.95
C PHE A 69 10.04 4.61 -10.07
N THR A 70 9.40 3.65 -10.75
CA THR A 70 9.97 2.98 -11.92
C THR A 70 10.25 3.97 -13.05
N ALA A 71 9.33 4.93 -13.30
CA ALA A 71 9.52 5.97 -14.31
C ALA A 71 10.70 6.91 -13.99
N LEU A 72 11.02 7.10 -12.71
CA LEU A 72 12.22 7.83 -12.26
C LEU A 72 13.51 6.97 -12.35
N GLY A 73 13.43 5.74 -12.83
CA GLY A 73 14.55 4.83 -12.99
C GLY A 73 14.99 4.13 -11.69
N LEU A 74 14.14 4.11 -10.66
CA LEU A 74 14.43 3.39 -9.41
C LEU A 74 14.04 1.91 -9.53
N THR A 75 14.51 1.12 -8.56
CA THR A 75 14.18 -0.30 -8.39
C THR A 75 13.24 -0.46 -7.20
N PRO A 76 11.92 -0.27 -7.38
CA PRO A 76 10.95 -0.39 -6.30
C PRO A 76 10.75 -1.85 -5.87
N VAL A 77 10.46 -2.02 -4.59
CA VAL A 77 9.87 -3.24 -4.03
C VAL A 77 8.74 -2.87 -3.08
N VAL A 78 7.79 -3.75 -2.86
CA VAL A 78 6.72 -3.55 -1.87
C VAL A 78 7.11 -4.20 -0.55
N ALA A 79 6.89 -3.51 0.58
CA ALA A 79 7.13 -4.07 1.91
C ALA A 79 5.87 -3.92 2.79
N PRO A 80 5.47 -4.95 3.54
CA PRO A 80 4.34 -4.86 4.47
C PRO A 80 4.71 -3.99 5.68
N ALA A 81 3.93 -2.93 5.95
CA ALA A 81 4.16 -1.98 7.05
C ALA A 81 3.07 -2.04 8.12
N MET A 82 2.94 -3.21 8.76
CA MET A 82 1.72 -3.58 9.50
C MET A 82 1.92 -4.05 10.95
N GLY A 83 3.15 -4.09 11.45
CA GLY A 83 3.44 -4.46 12.84
C GLY A 83 3.05 -5.91 13.16
N SER A 84 2.17 -6.11 14.14
CA SER A 84 1.76 -7.44 14.61
C SER A 84 0.74 -8.16 13.72
N HIS A 85 0.19 -7.48 12.71
CA HIS A 85 -0.72 -8.10 11.75
C HIS A 85 -0.04 -9.24 10.99
N GLY A 86 -0.82 -10.23 10.56
CA GLY A 86 -0.28 -11.44 9.93
C GLY A 86 0.60 -12.26 10.89
N ASN A 87 0.25 -12.28 12.17
CA ASN A 87 1.02 -12.94 13.25
C ASN A 87 2.47 -12.44 13.38
N ALA A 88 2.78 -11.24 12.90
CA ALA A 88 4.15 -10.70 12.81
C ALA A 88 5.13 -11.60 12.02
N THR A 89 4.63 -12.49 11.16
CA THR A 89 5.48 -13.30 10.27
C THR A 89 5.50 -12.70 8.87
N ALA A 90 6.58 -12.96 8.13
CA ALA A 90 6.70 -12.48 6.76
C ALA A 90 5.60 -13.07 5.87
N GLU A 91 5.37 -14.38 6.01
CA GLU A 91 4.37 -15.13 5.24
C GLU A 91 2.96 -14.62 5.52
N GLY A 92 2.59 -14.44 6.79
CA GLY A 92 1.26 -13.99 7.18
C GLY A 92 0.98 -12.53 6.76
N GLN A 93 2.02 -11.69 6.75
CA GLN A 93 1.89 -10.32 6.24
C GLN A 93 1.72 -10.27 4.72
N LEU A 94 2.45 -11.10 3.98
CA LEU A 94 2.28 -11.21 2.52
C LEU A 94 0.91 -11.77 2.15
N GLU A 95 0.43 -12.78 2.87
CA GLU A 95 -0.92 -13.34 2.68
C GLU A 95 -1.99 -12.26 2.90
N MET A 96 -1.87 -11.47 3.98
CA MET A 96 -2.80 -10.38 4.25
C MET A 96 -2.78 -9.29 3.16
N LEU A 97 -1.60 -8.95 2.60
CA LEU A 97 -1.53 -8.03 1.47
C LEU A 97 -2.16 -8.63 0.20
N ALA A 98 -1.96 -9.92 -0.05
CA ALA A 98 -2.53 -10.62 -1.20
C ALA A 98 -4.06 -10.65 -1.13
N ASP A 99 -4.65 -10.86 0.05
CA ASP A 99 -6.09 -10.78 0.28
C ASP A 99 -6.66 -9.39 0.01
N LEU A 100 -5.84 -8.35 0.19
CA LEU A 100 -6.17 -6.96 -0.17
C LEU A 100 -5.93 -6.65 -1.65
N GLY A 101 -5.53 -7.64 -2.45
CA GLY A 101 -5.22 -7.51 -3.88
C GLY A 101 -3.82 -6.95 -4.17
N VAL A 102 -2.95 -6.85 -3.17
CA VAL A 102 -1.59 -6.32 -3.27
C VAL A 102 -0.60 -7.50 -3.26
N SER A 103 -0.14 -7.89 -4.44
CA SER A 103 0.74 -9.05 -4.65
C SER A 103 1.76 -8.79 -5.75
N GLU A 104 2.81 -9.61 -5.86
CA GLU A 104 3.77 -9.51 -6.98
C GLU A 104 3.08 -9.58 -8.34
N LYS A 105 2.03 -10.41 -8.48
CA LYS A 105 1.27 -10.54 -9.71
C LYS A 105 0.50 -9.27 -10.07
N THR A 106 -0.08 -8.59 -9.08
CA THR A 106 -0.91 -7.40 -9.31
C THR A 106 -0.08 -6.12 -9.41
N ILE A 107 1.03 -6.04 -8.68
CA ILE A 107 1.87 -4.84 -8.65
C ILE A 107 3.02 -4.93 -9.68
N GLY A 108 3.52 -6.12 -9.99
CA GLY A 108 4.58 -6.32 -10.98
C GLY A 108 6.00 -6.08 -10.46
N VAL A 109 6.19 -5.99 -9.14
CA VAL A 109 7.50 -5.82 -8.50
C VAL A 109 7.66 -6.80 -7.33
N PRO A 110 8.90 -7.13 -6.94
CA PRO A 110 9.15 -8.04 -5.82
C PRO A 110 8.60 -7.53 -4.50
N PHE A 111 8.26 -8.46 -3.60
CA PHE A 111 7.86 -8.14 -2.24
C PHE A 111 8.99 -8.48 -1.26
N GLU A 112 9.34 -7.51 -0.42
CA GLU A 112 10.30 -7.70 0.64
C GLU A 112 9.66 -8.41 1.83
N ARG A 113 10.35 -9.43 2.32
CA ARG A 113 9.89 -10.30 3.41
C ARG A 113 10.43 -9.86 4.77
N THR A 114 11.49 -9.06 4.79
CA THR A 114 12.18 -8.67 6.02
C THR A 114 12.56 -7.20 6.05
N TRP A 115 12.57 -6.60 7.24
CA TRP A 115 12.94 -5.19 7.45
C TRP A 115 14.46 -4.94 7.46
N LYS A 116 15.28 -5.82 6.87
CA LYS A 116 16.76 -5.75 6.88
C LYS A 116 17.37 -4.57 6.09
N TRP A 117 16.56 -3.57 5.74
CA TRP A 117 16.94 -2.37 5.02
C TRP A 117 17.73 -1.38 5.88
N CYS A 118 17.45 -1.35 7.19
CA CYS A 118 18.04 -0.37 8.09
C CYS A 118 19.52 -0.64 8.43
N LEU A 119 20.08 -1.80 8.04
CA LEU A 119 21.45 -2.22 8.38
C LEU A 119 22.45 -2.06 7.23
N SER A 120 22.07 -1.36 6.16
CA SER A 120 22.96 -1.06 5.03
C SER A 120 22.84 0.39 4.59
N ALA A 121 23.00 1.31 5.54
CA ALA A 121 23.58 2.61 5.20
C ALA A 121 25.12 2.42 5.12
N PRO A 122 25.80 3.04 4.13
CA PRO A 122 27.26 3.02 4.06
C PRO A 122 27.91 3.64 5.30
#